data_AF-A0A9E5HYV7-F1
#
_entry.id   AF-A0A9E5HYV7-F1
#
_cell.length_a   1.000
_cell.length_b   1.000
_cell.length_c   1.000
_cell.angle_alpha   90.00
_cell.angle_beta   90.00
_cell.angle_gamma   90.00
#
_symmetry.space_group_name_H-M   'P 1'
#
loop_
_entity.id
_entity.type
_entity.pdbx_description
1 polymer ?
#
loop_
_entity_poly.entity_id
_entity_poly.type
_entity_poly.pdbx_seq_one_letter_code
_entity_poly.pdbx_strand_id
1 'polypeptide(L)'
;MPGLNLDQDPMRRFRMLNSRTSKFIFGAVILLALPVIGTTLAASISINSGSSVQFGQGVIQATACDEAITVTANTSFTNASGAGSFNVDTITLSGIADACSAKTFTVRAYDTTTATPLTVNSGGTPTTALVFAPTISGSCTISVTGSTFTTSVCTYSSNNNSVAIKVPTTLSAASVYKFTLETS
;
A
#
# COMPACT_ATOMS: atom_id res chain seq x y z
N MET A 1 45.10 -6.86 64.32
CA MET A 1 44.12 -5.97 63.66
C MET A 1 42.95 -6.81 63.17
N PRO A 2 41.72 -6.28 63.28
CA PRO A 2 40.43 -6.98 63.26
C PRO A 2 40.00 -7.34 61.83
N GLY A 3 39.12 -8.32 61.62
CA GLY A 3 37.67 -8.13 61.59
C GLY A 3 37.14 -8.78 60.29
N LEU A 4 35.95 -9.33 60.15
CA LEU A 4 34.74 -9.30 60.96
C LEU A 4 33.97 -10.62 60.70
N ASN A 5 33.29 -11.01 61.75
CA ASN A 5 32.34 -12.10 61.88
C ASN A 5 31.21 -11.98 60.84
N LEU A 6 30.95 -13.03 60.07
CA LEU A 6 29.76 -13.17 59.21
C LEU A 6 28.96 -14.38 59.70
N ASP A 7 28.50 -14.30 60.94
CA ASP A 7 27.39 -15.12 61.41
C ASP A 7 26.39 -14.21 62.13
N GLN A 8 25.28 -13.93 61.44
CA GLN A 8 23.96 -13.66 62.01
C GLN A 8 22.95 -13.42 60.87
N ASP A 9 22.21 -14.48 60.55
CA ASP A 9 20.87 -14.40 59.97
C ASP A 9 19.99 -13.46 60.80
N PRO A 10 19.12 -12.65 60.17
CA PRO A 10 17.78 -13.20 59.99
C PRO A 10 17.14 -12.81 58.66
N MET A 11 16.63 -13.83 57.96
CA MET A 11 15.31 -13.85 57.30
C MET A 11 14.58 -12.50 57.33
N ARG A 12 14.77 -11.67 56.31
CA ARG A 12 13.90 -10.53 56.06
C ARG A 12 12.50 -11.08 55.81
N ARG A 13 11.66 -11.00 56.84
CA ARG A 13 10.20 -11.10 56.79
C ARG A 13 9.70 -10.38 55.55
N PHE A 14 9.36 -11.12 54.50
CA PHE A 14 8.41 -10.64 53.51
C PHE A 14 7.09 -10.46 54.26
N ARG A 15 6.71 -9.19 54.44
CA ARG A 15 5.40 -8.84 54.97
C ARG A 15 4.38 -9.37 53.97
N MET A 16 3.76 -10.49 54.32
CA MET A 16 2.62 -11.05 53.63
C MET A 16 1.49 -10.01 53.70
N LEU A 17 1.38 -9.19 52.65
CA LEU A 17 0.23 -8.33 52.43
C LEU A 17 -0.93 -9.25 52.05
N ASN A 18 -1.64 -9.69 53.08
CA ASN A 18 -2.95 -10.27 52.97
C ASN A 18 -3.94 -9.17 52.58
N SER A 19 -4.35 -9.14 51.32
CA SER A 19 -5.66 -8.63 50.95
C SER A 19 -6.09 -9.26 49.64
N ARG A 20 -7.21 -9.99 49.72
CA ARG A 20 -7.89 -10.66 48.62
C ARG A 20 -8.20 -9.68 47.50
N THR A 21 -7.49 -9.75 46.38
CA THR A 21 -7.96 -9.37 45.03
C THR A 21 -6.93 -9.82 43.98
N SER A 22 -6.73 -11.14 43.92
CA SER A 22 -6.11 -11.78 42.76
C SER A 22 -7.09 -11.68 41.59
N LYS A 23 -6.76 -10.88 40.56
CA LYS A 23 -7.17 -11.04 39.14
C LYS A 23 -6.88 -9.87 38.19
N PHE A 24 -6.28 -8.75 38.62
CA PHE A 24 -6.18 -7.56 37.74
C PHE A 24 -4.78 -7.00 37.44
N ILE A 25 -3.69 -7.72 37.74
CA ILE A 25 -2.31 -7.23 37.48
C ILE A 25 -1.54 -8.15 36.51
N PHE A 26 -2.26 -8.86 35.63
CA PHE A 26 -1.65 -9.57 34.49
C PHE A 26 -2.17 -9.08 33.12
N GLY A 27 -3.11 -8.13 33.09
CA GLY A 27 -3.66 -7.57 31.86
C GLY A 27 -2.86 -6.42 31.25
N ALA A 28 -1.97 -5.79 32.01
CA ALA A 28 -1.27 -4.57 31.59
C ALA A 28 0.01 -4.81 30.78
N VAL A 29 0.53 -6.04 30.70
CA VAL A 29 1.76 -6.36 29.95
C VAL A 29 1.48 -6.84 28.51
N ILE A 30 0.26 -7.31 28.22
CA ILE A 30 -0.12 -7.81 26.88
C ILE A 30 -0.42 -6.68 25.87
N LEU A 31 -0.61 -5.44 26.32
CA LEU A 31 -0.86 -4.29 25.44
C LEU A 31 0.42 -3.72 24.78
N LEU A 32 1.61 -4.23 25.13
CA LEU A 32 2.90 -3.79 24.53
C LEU A 32 3.38 -4.68 23.38
N ALA A 33 2.64 -5.74 23.04
CA ALA A 33 3.01 -6.70 22.00
C ALA A 33 1.95 -6.81 20.87
N LEU A 34 1.17 -5.75 20.64
CA LEU A 34 0.40 -5.65 19.41
C LEU A 34 1.36 -5.12 18.33
N PRO A 35 1.75 -5.93 17.32
CA PRO A 35 2.28 -5.34 16.10
C PRO A 35 1.17 -4.42 15.59
N VAL A 36 1.46 -3.13 15.56
CA VAL A 36 0.63 -2.14 14.89
C VAL A 36 0.45 -2.67 13.47
N ILE A 37 -0.74 -3.21 13.18
CA ILE A 37 -1.11 -3.63 11.84
C ILE A 37 -0.89 -2.39 10.99
N GLY A 38 0.03 -2.54 10.03
CA GLY A 38 0.57 -1.45 9.23
C GLY A 38 -0.56 -0.56 8.77
N THR A 39 -0.52 0.70 9.18
CA THR A 39 -1.26 1.76 8.54
C THR A 39 -0.85 1.71 7.08
N THR A 40 -1.72 1.16 6.22
CA THR A 40 -1.60 1.38 4.79
C THR A 40 -1.79 2.86 4.61
N LEU A 41 -0.68 3.60 4.54
CA LEU A 41 -0.67 5.02 4.25
C LEU A 41 -1.21 5.16 2.83
N ALA A 42 -2.53 5.34 2.73
CA ALA A 42 -3.18 5.70 1.49
C ALA A 42 -2.74 7.13 1.17
N ALA A 43 -1.66 7.27 0.41
CA ALA A 43 -1.34 8.53 -0.25
C ALA A 43 -2.33 8.67 -1.41
N SER A 44 -3.47 9.31 -1.15
CA SER A 44 -4.40 9.72 -2.20
C SER A 44 -3.79 10.90 -2.94
N ILE A 45 -3.47 10.69 -4.22
CA ILE A 45 -2.98 11.77 -5.08
C ILE A 45 -4.22 12.49 -5.59
N SER A 46 -4.66 13.53 -4.88
CA SER A 46 -5.71 14.42 -5.36
C SER A 46 -5.12 15.37 -6.39
N ILE A 47 -5.56 15.24 -7.64
CA ILE A 47 -5.11 16.06 -8.78
C ILE A 47 -6.13 17.20 -8.93
N ASN A 48 -5.68 18.45 -8.72
CA ASN A 48 -6.44 19.72 -8.82
C ASN A 48 -7.43 19.93 -7.63
N SER A 49 -7.42 20.96 -6.78
CA SER A 49 -7.08 22.38 -6.89
C SER A 49 -6.62 22.94 -5.53
N GLY A 50 -5.46 23.61 -5.48
CA GLY A 50 -5.08 24.52 -4.38
C GLY A 50 -4.39 23.87 -3.15
N SER A 51 -3.05 23.80 -3.23
CA SER A 51 -2.10 23.77 -2.11
C SER A 51 -1.78 22.44 -1.39
N SER A 52 -0.48 22.12 -1.48
CA SER A 52 0.34 21.08 -0.83
C SER A 52 0.25 19.64 -1.34
N VAL A 53 1.02 19.38 -2.40
CA VAL A 53 1.48 18.05 -2.81
C VAL A 53 2.98 17.96 -2.53
N GLN A 54 3.41 16.99 -1.71
CA GLN A 54 4.79 16.55 -1.50
C GLN A 54 4.68 15.01 -1.46
N PHE A 55 5.19 14.23 -2.41
CA PHE A 55 6.58 14.09 -2.84
C PHE A 55 6.76 14.24 -4.37
N GLY A 56 7.97 14.64 -4.78
CA GLY A 56 8.28 15.22 -6.09
C GLY A 56 7.91 14.38 -7.33
N GLN A 57 7.48 15.10 -8.37
CA GLN A 57 7.18 14.70 -9.76
C GLN A 57 6.04 13.70 -10.01
N GLY A 58 4.81 14.18 -9.81
CA GLY A 58 3.77 14.22 -10.85
C GLY A 58 3.31 12.90 -11.51
N VAL A 59 2.05 12.54 -11.30
CA VAL A 59 1.34 11.64 -12.22
C VAL A 59 1.13 12.37 -13.55
N ILE A 60 1.57 11.78 -14.66
CA ILE A 60 1.31 12.33 -16.01
C ILE A 60 0.17 11.54 -16.64
N GLN A 61 -0.91 12.22 -16.98
CA GLN A 61 -2.10 11.60 -17.54
C GLN A 61 -2.34 12.12 -18.96
N ALA A 62 -2.45 11.18 -19.90
CA ALA A 62 -2.86 11.40 -21.28
C ALA A 62 -4.04 10.47 -21.56
N THR A 63 -5.22 10.86 -21.10
CA THR A 63 -6.47 10.12 -21.34
C THR A 63 -7.21 10.74 -22.51
N ALA A 64 -7.38 9.98 -23.59
CA ALA A 64 -8.08 10.44 -24.79
C ALA A 64 -9.62 10.46 -24.65
N CYS A 65 -10.16 9.75 -23.66
CA CYS A 65 -11.59 9.50 -23.47
C CYS A 65 -12.19 10.17 -22.23
N ASP A 66 -11.36 10.86 -21.45
CA ASP A 66 -11.75 11.52 -20.20
C ASP A 66 -10.86 12.73 -19.92
N GLU A 67 -11.43 13.76 -19.29
CA GLU A 67 -10.71 14.98 -18.93
C GLU A 67 -9.85 14.79 -17.67
N ALA A 68 -10.27 13.93 -16.74
CA ALA A 68 -9.54 13.68 -15.52
C ALA A 68 -9.85 12.30 -14.92
N ILE A 69 -8.82 11.48 -14.75
CA ILE A 69 -8.91 10.20 -14.04
C ILE A 69 -8.00 10.26 -12.81
N THR A 70 -8.50 9.88 -11.65
CA THR A 70 -7.66 9.84 -10.44
C THR A 70 -6.89 8.52 -10.40
N VAL A 71 -5.56 8.58 -10.29
CA VAL A 71 -4.70 7.40 -10.11
C VAL A 71 -4.21 7.37 -8.67
N THR A 72 -4.61 6.35 -7.93
CA THR A 72 -4.20 6.11 -6.55
C THR A 72 -3.38 4.83 -6.47
N ALA A 73 -2.16 4.91 -5.94
CA ALA A 73 -1.32 3.75 -5.67
C ALA A 73 -1.34 3.45 -4.17
N ASN A 74 -1.92 2.31 -3.79
CA ASN A 74 -1.91 1.81 -2.43
C ASN A 74 -0.65 0.98 -2.20
N THR A 75 0.02 1.21 -1.07
CA THR A 75 1.20 0.45 -0.66
C THR A 75 0.89 -0.50 0.47
N SER A 76 1.49 -1.69 0.46
CA SER A 76 1.47 -2.64 1.56
C SER A 76 2.87 -2.80 2.17
N PHE A 77 2.94 -3.06 3.46
CA PHE A 77 4.21 -3.30 4.16
C PHE A 77 4.49 -4.80 4.21
N THR A 78 5.65 -5.22 3.71
CA THR A 78 6.14 -6.59 3.82
C THR A 78 7.24 -6.64 4.87
N ASN A 79 7.01 -7.39 5.95
CA ASN A 79 8.03 -7.62 6.97
C ASN A 79 8.93 -8.79 6.55
N ALA A 80 10.15 -8.49 6.13
CA ALA A 80 11.24 -9.47 6.08
C ALA A 80 12.10 -9.28 7.32
N SER A 81 12.51 -10.36 8.00
CA SER A 81 13.27 -10.30 9.25
C SER A 81 14.49 -9.37 9.14
N GLY A 82 14.37 -8.16 9.72
CA GLY A 82 15.41 -7.13 9.75
C GLY A 82 15.40 -6.12 8.60
N ALA A 83 14.51 -6.23 7.61
CA ALA A 83 14.45 -5.34 6.44
C ALA A 83 13.02 -5.25 5.86
N GLY A 84 12.08 -4.71 6.64
CA GLY A 84 10.73 -4.45 6.16
C GLY A 84 10.71 -3.38 5.07
N SER A 85 9.87 -3.55 4.04
CA SER A 85 9.76 -2.61 2.91
C SER A 85 8.31 -2.32 2.56
N PHE A 86 8.04 -1.10 2.11
CA PHE A 86 6.76 -0.72 1.50
C PHE A 86 6.79 -1.00 0.01
N ASN A 87 5.86 -1.81 -0.46
CA ASN A 87 5.70 -2.14 -1.88
C ASN A 87 4.37 -1.58 -2.39
N VAL A 88 4.33 -1.16 -3.65
CA VAL A 88 3.08 -0.85 -4.33
C VAL A 88 2.28 -2.15 -4.46
N ASP A 89 1.08 -2.14 -3.92
CA ASP A 89 0.23 -3.32 -3.80
C ASP A 89 -0.91 -3.30 -4.83
N THR A 90 -1.63 -2.18 -4.88
CA THR A 90 -2.80 -2.01 -5.74
C THR A 90 -2.77 -0.63 -6.37
N ILE A 91 -3.03 -0.56 -7.67
CA ILE A 91 -3.24 0.71 -8.38
C ILE A 91 -4.72 0.81 -8.71
N THR A 92 -5.35 1.88 -8.22
CA THR A 92 -6.76 2.18 -8.42
C THR A 92 -6.90 3.40 -9.31
N LEU A 93 -7.64 3.25 -10.39
CA LEU A 93 -8.07 4.32 -11.28
C LEU A 93 -9.54 4.60 -10.98
N SER A 94 -9.92 5.84 -10.73
CA SER A 94 -11.30 6.24 -10.44
C SER A 94 -11.69 7.50 -11.20
N GLY A 95 -13.00 7.70 -11.42
CA GLY A 95 -13.47 8.79 -12.25
C GLY A 95 -13.46 8.45 -13.74
N ILE A 96 -13.50 7.17 -14.11
CA ILE A 96 -13.47 6.76 -15.51
C ILE A 96 -14.87 6.95 -16.12
N ALA A 97 -15.00 7.84 -17.09
CA ALA A 97 -16.22 8.09 -17.84
C ALA A 97 -16.65 6.87 -18.67
N ASP A 98 -17.94 6.76 -18.94
CA ASP A 98 -18.49 5.65 -19.75
C ASP A 98 -17.96 5.68 -21.19
N ALA A 99 -17.57 6.87 -21.67
CA ALA A 99 -16.92 7.07 -22.97
C ALA A 99 -15.55 6.37 -23.10
N CYS A 100 -14.92 5.99 -21.99
CA CYS A 100 -13.67 5.22 -21.98
C CYS A 100 -13.87 3.70 -22.15
N SER A 101 -15.11 3.24 -22.37
CA SER A 101 -15.40 1.84 -22.64
C SER A 101 -14.60 1.33 -23.85
N ALA A 102 -14.05 0.12 -23.73
CA ALA A 102 -13.21 -0.58 -24.70
C ALA A 102 -11.91 0.15 -25.10
N LYS A 103 -11.54 1.25 -24.45
CA LYS A 103 -10.24 1.91 -24.65
C LYS A 103 -9.15 1.16 -23.92
N THR A 104 -7.96 1.14 -24.50
CA THR A 104 -6.82 0.47 -23.86
C THR A 104 -6.14 1.44 -22.92
N PHE A 105 -6.08 1.10 -21.64
CA PHE A 105 -5.38 1.81 -20.58
C PHE A 105 -3.99 1.21 -20.42
N THR A 106 -2.98 2.06 -20.40
CA THR A 106 -1.58 1.70 -20.16
C THR A 106 -1.06 2.47 -18.96
N VAL A 107 -0.75 1.76 -17.88
CA VAL A 107 -0.17 2.33 -16.66
C VAL A 107 1.30 1.94 -16.56
N ARG A 108 2.18 2.91 -16.35
CA ARG A 108 3.62 2.67 -16.14
C ARG A 108 4.08 3.37 -14.86
N ALA A 109 4.99 2.74 -14.15
CA ALA A 109 5.71 3.36 -13.03
C ALA A 109 7.12 3.72 -13.50
N TYR A 110 7.68 4.83 -13.05
CA TYR A 110 9.05 5.24 -13.38
C TYR A 110 9.84 5.57 -12.13
N ASP A 111 11.15 5.34 -12.22
CA ASP A 111 12.12 5.75 -11.21
C ASP A 111 12.56 7.23 -11.37
N THR A 112 12.96 7.82 -10.24
CA THR A 112 13.43 9.19 -10.07
C THR A 112 14.79 9.42 -10.75
N THR A 113 15.67 8.42 -10.78
CA THR A 113 17.09 8.62 -11.10
C THR A 113 17.40 8.45 -12.58
N THR A 114 16.68 7.55 -13.24
CA THR A 114 16.97 7.19 -14.64
C THR A 114 15.83 7.53 -15.60
N ALA A 115 14.67 7.96 -15.08
CA ALA A 115 13.43 8.11 -15.84
C ALA A 115 13.09 6.85 -16.67
N THR A 116 13.55 5.68 -16.23
CA THR A 116 13.24 4.40 -16.88
C THR A 116 11.96 3.81 -16.30
N PRO A 117 11.15 3.12 -17.13
CA PRO A 117 9.95 2.48 -16.64
C PRO A 117 10.34 1.25 -15.81
N LEU A 118 9.82 1.19 -14.59
CA LEU A 118 10.03 0.10 -13.65
C LEU A 118 9.24 -1.14 -14.07
N THR A 119 9.74 -2.31 -13.69
CA THR A 119 9.00 -3.55 -13.86
C THR A 119 7.81 -3.54 -12.90
N VAL A 120 6.61 -3.53 -13.46
CA VAL A 120 5.34 -3.54 -12.74
C VAL A 120 4.70 -4.93 -12.78
N ASN A 121 5.29 -5.85 -13.55
CA ASN A 121 4.82 -7.21 -13.65
C ASN A 121 5.96 -8.21 -13.81
N SER A 122 5.95 -9.29 -13.04
CA SER A 122 6.91 -10.41 -13.11
C SER A 122 6.25 -11.78 -13.28
N GLY A 123 4.94 -11.87 -13.51
CA GLY A 123 4.25 -13.12 -13.80
C GLY A 123 4.44 -13.51 -15.27
N GLY A 124 5.46 -14.31 -15.58
CA GLY A 124 5.84 -14.65 -16.96
C GLY A 124 6.98 -13.77 -17.47
N THR A 125 6.87 -13.19 -18.67
CA THR A 125 7.85 -12.23 -19.19
C THR A 125 7.73 -10.90 -18.45
N PRO A 126 8.79 -10.37 -17.84
CA PRO A 126 8.74 -9.09 -17.12
C PRO A 126 8.25 -7.97 -18.04
N THR A 127 7.25 -7.20 -17.60
CA THR A 127 6.77 -6.04 -18.33
C THR A 127 6.83 -4.77 -17.48
N THR A 128 7.02 -3.64 -18.16
CA THR A 128 7.11 -2.32 -17.56
C THR A 128 5.80 -1.53 -17.66
N ALA A 129 4.71 -2.21 -18.04
CA ALA A 129 3.39 -1.62 -18.22
C ALA A 129 2.30 -2.59 -17.75
N LEU A 130 1.30 -2.04 -17.07
CA LEU A 130 0.03 -2.72 -16.80
C LEU A 130 -0.95 -2.24 -17.86
N VAL A 131 -1.45 -3.17 -18.67
CA VAL A 131 -2.32 -2.85 -19.81
C VAL A 131 -3.64 -3.61 -19.70
N PHE A 132 -4.74 -2.86 -19.81
CA PHE A 132 -6.10 -3.39 -19.67
C PHE A 132 -7.10 -2.56 -20.48
N ALA A 133 -8.25 -3.13 -20.76
CA ALA A 133 -9.36 -2.42 -21.40
C ALA A 133 -10.65 -2.64 -20.59
N PRO A 134 -11.24 -1.62 -19.96
CA PRO A 134 -12.51 -1.75 -19.28
C PRO A 134 -13.65 -1.79 -20.32
N THR A 135 -14.64 -2.65 -20.12
CA THR A 135 -15.92 -2.59 -20.83
C THR A 135 -16.97 -2.06 -19.87
N ILE A 136 -17.49 -0.88 -20.17
CA ILE A 136 -18.46 -0.14 -19.36
C ILE A 136 -19.77 -0.07 -20.16
N SER A 137 -20.82 -0.72 -19.66
CA SER A 137 -22.15 -0.74 -20.28
C SER A 137 -23.22 -1.17 -19.28
N GLY A 138 -23.58 -0.30 -18.33
CA GLY A 138 -24.48 -0.65 -17.21
C GLY A 138 -23.86 -1.63 -16.19
N SER A 139 -22.63 -2.04 -16.43
CA SER A 139 -21.77 -2.89 -15.62
C SER A 139 -20.32 -2.58 -16.01
N CYS A 140 -19.35 -3.03 -15.22
CA CYS A 140 -17.95 -2.88 -15.56
C CYS A 140 -17.21 -4.21 -15.46
N THR A 141 -16.49 -4.55 -16.54
CA THR A 141 -15.58 -5.69 -16.60
C THR A 141 -14.25 -5.23 -17.17
N ILE A 142 -13.18 -5.99 -16.95
CA ILE A 142 -11.89 -5.70 -17.58
C ILE A 142 -11.44 -6.87 -18.45
N SER A 143 -10.87 -6.52 -19.59
CA SER A 143 -10.02 -7.42 -20.37
C SER A 143 -8.57 -7.06 -20.12
N VAL A 144 -7.72 -8.07 -19.90
CA VAL A 144 -6.29 -7.89 -19.68
C VAL A 144 -5.57 -8.08 -21.01
N THR A 145 -4.73 -7.12 -21.39
CA THR A 145 -4.02 -7.16 -22.68
C THR A 145 -2.52 -7.02 -22.41
N GLY A 146 -1.68 -7.94 -22.87
CA GLY A 146 -0.21 -7.78 -22.76
C GLY A 146 0.33 -7.62 -21.33
N SER A 147 -0.41 -8.11 -20.33
CA SER A 147 -0.06 -8.10 -18.90
C SER A 147 -0.65 -9.33 -18.23
N THR A 148 -0.10 -9.72 -17.08
CA THR A 148 -0.66 -10.72 -16.17
C THR A 148 -1.07 -10.06 -14.86
N PHE A 149 -2.36 -10.06 -14.51
CA PHE A 149 -2.82 -9.63 -13.18
C PHE A 149 -3.38 -10.85 -12.45
N THR A 150 -3.06 -11.01 -11.17
CA THR A 150 -3.64 -12.08 -10.34
C THR A 150 -5.01 -11.70 -9.84
N THR A 151 -5.23 -10.42 -9.53
CA THR A 151 -6.52 -9.90 -9.07
C THR A 151 -6.79 -8.51 -9.63
N SER A 152 -8.05 -8.30 -9.99
CA SER A 152 -8.55 -7.04 -10.51
C SER A 152 -10.02 -6.87 -10.17
N VAL A 153 -10.43 -5.65 -9.87
CA VAL A 153 -11.84 -5.31 -9.59
C VAL A 153 -12.21 -4.14 -10.50
N CYS A 154 -13.36 -4.24 -11.16
CA CYS A 154 -14.00 -3.06 -11.73
C CYS A 154 -15.36 -2.81 -11.09
N THR A 155 -15.61 -1.57 -10.70
CA THR A 155 -16.86 -1.12 -10.13
C THR A 155 -17.53 -0.16 -11.10
N TYR A 156 -18.78 -0.46 -11.44
CA TYR A 156 -19.59 0.41 -12.27
C TYR A 156 -20.24 1.52 -11.44
N SER A 157 -20.11 2.74 -11.92
CA SER A 157 -20.87 3.90 -11.49
C SER A 157 -20.99 4.82 -12.69
N SER A 158 -22.22 5.20 -13.05
CA SER A 158 -22.48 6.01 -14.24
C SER A 158 -21.55 7.23 -14.31
N ASN A 159 -20.73 7.32 -15.36
CA ASN A 159 -19.72 8.37 -15.56
C ASN A 159 -18.65 8.50 -14.45
N ASN A 160 -18.50 7.53 -13.56
CA ASN A 160 -17.56 7.58 -12.44
C ASN A 160 -17.05 6.18 -12.07
N ASN A 161 -16.70 5.38 -13.08
CA ASN A 161 -16.26 4.00 -12.88
C ASN A 161 -14.89 3.94 -12.20
N SER A 162 -14.60 2.81 -11.55
CA SER A 162 -13.29 2.58 -10.94
C SER A 162 -12.75 1.19 -11.25
N VAL A 163 -11.43 1.13 -11.48
CA VAL A 163 -10.68 -0.10 -11.77
C VAL A 163 -9.52 -0.18 -10.78
N ALA A 164 -9.47 -1.25 -9.99
CA ALA A 164 -8.37 -1.56 -9.09
C ALA A 164 -7.62 -2.80 -9.57
N ILE A 165 -6.30 -2.68 -9.73
CA ILE A 165 -5.44 -3.75 -10.23
C ILE A 165 -4.35 -4.02 -9.20
N LYS A 166 -4.24 -5.28 -8.78
CA LYS A 166 -3.14 -5.73 -7.93
C LYS A 166 -1.86 -5.80 -8.75
N VAL A 167 -0.80 -5.18 -8.24
CA VAL A 167 0.53 -5.29 -8.83
C VAL A 167 1.05 -6.71 -8.54
N PRO A 168 1.30 -7.54 -9.57
CA PRO A 168 1.64 -8.95 -9.41
C PRO A 168 3.10 -9.19 -9.00
N THR A 169 3.90 -8.13 -8.86
CA THR A 169 5.31 -8.18 -8.51
C THR A 169 5.61 -7.30 -7.30
N THR A 170 6.75 -7.55 -6.65
CA THR A 170 7.25 -6.69 -5.58
C THR A 170 7.85 -5.42 -6.18
N LEU A 171 7.03 -4.37 -6.30
CA LEU A 171 7.46 -3.04 -6.73
C LEU A 171 7.72 -2.17 -5.49
N SER A 172 8.99 -1.86 -5.21
CA SER A 172 9.34 -0.97 -4.09
C SER A 172 8.72 0.41 -4.27
N ALA A 173 7.91 0.86 -3.30
CA ALA A 173 7.30 2.17 -3.33
C ALA A 173 8.34 3.30 -3.26
N ALA A 174 9.49 3.04 -2.63
CA ALA A 174 10.59 4.01 -2.55
C ALA A 174 11.28 4.26 -3.89
N SER A 175 11.19 3.30 -4.82
CA SER A 175 11.76 3.43 -6.17
C SER A 175 10.79 4.09 -7.15
N VAL A 176 9.50 4.14 -6.83
CA VAL A 176 8.50 4.73 -7.72
C VAL A 176 8.42 6.23 -7.50
N TYR A 177 8.66 6.97 -8.56
CA TYR A 177 8.60 8.42 -8.56
C TYR A 177 7.32 8.97 -9.12
N LYS A 178 6.94 8.43 -10.29
CA LYS A 178 5.82 8.89 -11.08
C LYS A 178 5.10 7.71 -11.67
N PHE A 179 3.79 7.87 -11.81
CA PHE A 179 2.98 7.02 -12.65
C PHE A 179 2.59 7.77 -13.91
N THR A 180 2.53 7.06 -15.03
CA THR A 180 1.89 7.59 -16.23
C THR A 180 0.66 6.78 -16.54
N LEU A 181 -0.38 7.46 -17.00
CA LEU A 181 -1.57 6.83 -17.54
C LEU A 181 -1.78 7.31 -18.97
N GLU A 182 -1.87 6.36 -19.90
CA GLU A 182 -2.11 6.60 -21.32
C GLU A 182 -3.35 5.82 -21.76
N THR A 183 -4.19 6.40 -22.63
CA THR A 183 -5.29 5.68 -23.29
C THR A 183 -5.28 5.82 -24.80
N SER A 184 -5.70 4.76 -25.51
CA SER A 184 -5.82 4.71 -26.99
C SER A 184 -7.20 4.26 -27.44
#